data_AF-A0A7J7L467-F1
#
_entry.id   AF-A0A7J7L467-F1
#
_cell.length_a   1.000
_cell.length_b   1.000
_cell.length_c   1.000
_cell.angle_alpha   90.00
_cell.angle_beta   90.00
_cell.angle_gamma   90.00
#
_symmetry.space_group_name_H-M   'P 1'
#
loop_
_entity.id
_entity.type
_entity.pdbx_description
1 polymer ?
#
loop_
_entity_poly.entity_id
_entity_poly.type
_entity_poly.pdbx_seq_one_letter_code
_entity_poly.pdbx_strand_id
1 'polypeptide(L)'
;MAGKRSRAFLVKELEKHYLLSGDVDGIIILWEFTLKDGKWRRVLQVPQQHKKGVTCISGIMVSQTAAIFASTSSDCTVHVWEMLLPSTGEGDCKLSCLDSLFLGSKAMVALSLAELPGNTGHIVLALGGLDNKVHLYYGERTGKFSHACELKGHTDWIRCLDFSLSICTTKDDSLFLVSSSQDRSIRLWKMTLIQTSIKEEEIGLASYIKGHILAVGSSSYQISLESLLIGHEDWVYSVEWRPPTKISPEDNDIHQPHCILSASMDKTMMIWQPEKTTGIWMNVVTVGELSHCALGFYGGHWSPSGDSVLAYGYGGSFHLWKNVGVDFDNWQPQKVPSGHFASVTDAAWARSGEYILSVSHDQTTRIFAPWKNEDGSSWHEIARPQVHGHDINCATMIQGKGNHRFVSGADEKVARVFEASLSFLKTLDHAHFQTSSVHVGLQDDIQILGANMSALGLSQKPIYVQGAVQFFPILHLRYFYNV
;
A
#
# COMPACT_ATOMS: atom_id res chain seq x y z
N MET A 1 -11.69 -3.70 8.81
CA MET A 1 -10.65 -2.91 9.50
C MET A 1 -10.49 -1.59 8.75
N ALA A 2 -10.80 -0.46 9.38
CA ALA A 2 -10.36 0.84 8.86
C ALA A 2 -8.84 0.88 9.02
N GLY A 3 -8.11 0.87 7.90
CA GLY A 3 -6.65 0.96 7.94
C GLY A 3 -6.24 2.23 8.65
N LYS A 4 -5.39 2.12 9.69
CA LYS A 4 -4.66 3.27 10.24
C LYS A 4 -3.85 3.87 9.10
N ARG A 5 -4.37 4.90 8.42
CA ARG A 5 -3.63 5.67 7.43
C ARG A 5 -2.78 6.67 8.19
N SER A 6 -1.51 6.32 8.37
CA SER A 6 -0.51 7.17 8.99
C SER A 6 0.37 7.81 7.91
N ARG A 7 0.62 9.11 8.00
CA ARG A 7 1.56 9.80 7.11
C ARG A 7 2.76 10.25 7.95
N ALA A 8 3.95 9.77 7.56
CA ALA A 8 5.21 10.16 8.17
C ALA A 8 5.79 11.36 7.40
N PHE A 9 6.30 12.35 8.13
CA PHE A 9 7.03 13.47 7.53
C PHE A 9 8.45 13.51 8.09
N LEU A 10 9.41 13.67 7.18
CA LEU A 10 10.81 13.90 7.53
C LEU A 10 11.04 15.41 7.67
N VAL A 11 11.53 15.82 8.83
CA VAL A 11 12.01 17.18 9.05
C VAL A 11 13.51 17.16 8.82
N LYS A 12 13.96 17.79 7.73
CA LYS A 12 15.28 17.56 7.11
C LYS A 12 16.50 17.96 7.94
N GLU A 13 16.32 18.55 9.12
CA GLU A 13 17.42 19.07 9.96
C GLU A 13 17.33 18.67 11.44
N LEU A 14 16.38 17.82 11.80
CA LEU A 14 16.31 17.26 13.14
C LEU A 14 16.54 15.75 13.03
N GLU A 15 17.31 15.16 13.95
CA GLU A 15 17.43 13.70 14.12
C GLU A 15 16.13 13.07 14.67
N LYS A 16 14.99 13.62 14.25
CA LYS A 16 13.65 13.37 14.74
C LYS A 16 12.70 13.25 13.55
N HIS A 17 11.90 12.20 13.57
CA HIS A 17 10.82 11.99 12.61
C HIS A 17 9.48 12.16 13.31
N TYR A 18 8.52 12.76 12.63
CA TYR A 18 7.17 12.92 13.16
C TYR A 18 6.18 12.08 12.37
N LEU A 19 5.24 11.47 13.09
CA LEU A 19 4.20 10.61 12.53
C LEU A 19 2.85 11.04 13.08
N LEU A 20 1.88 11.22 12.19
CA LEU A 20 0.48 11.40 12.55
C LEU A 20 -0.26 10.08 12.34
N SER A 21 -1.05 9.66 13.33
CA SER A 21 -1.93 8.51 13.23
C SER A 21 -3.34 8.86 13.66
N GLY A 22 -4.33 8.46 12.87
CA GLY A 22 -5.75 8.53 13.22
C GLY A 22 -6.32 7.15 13.58
N ASP A 23 -7.35 7.12 14.42
CA ASP A 23 -8.05 5.90 14.80
C ASP A 23 -9.56 5.91 14.47
N VAL A 24 -10.23 4.81 14.84
CA VAL A 24 -11.66 4.58 14.61
C VAL A 24 -12.57 5.41 15.51
N ASP A 25 -12.04 5.93 16.61
CA ASP A 25 -12.77 6.79 17.55
C ASP A 25 -12.67 8.27 17.15
N GLY A 26 -11.87 8.60 16.13
CA GLY A 26 -11.70 9.96 15.63
C GLY A 26 -10.54 10.71 16.28
N ILE A 27 -9.71 10.02 17.06
CA ILE A 27 -8.54 10.59 17.74
C ILE A 27 -7.36 10.62 16.77
N ILE A 28 -6.63 11.73 16.78
CA ILE A 28 -5.37 11.89 16.06
C ILE A 28 -4.25 12.09 17.08
N ILE A 29 -3.19 11.30 16.94
CA ILE A 29 -2.01 11.33 17.82
C ILE A 29 -0.79 11.71 16.98
N LEU A 30 0.02 12.62 17.54
CA LEU A 30 1.34 12.96 17.03
C LEU A 30 2.40 12.17 17.79
N TRP A 31 3.24 11.48 17.03
CA TRP A 31 4.38 10.71 17.54
C TRP A 31 5.68 11.33 17.06
N GLU A 32 6.72 11.21 17.87
CA GLU A 32 8.09 11.59 17.52
C GLU A 32 8.98 10.35 17.66
N PHE A 33 9.83 10.11 16.67
CA PHE A 33 10.87 9.10 16.68
C PHE A 33 12.23 9.78 16.71
N THR A 34 13.04 9.47 17.72
CA THR A 34 14.41 10.01 17.81
C THR A 34 15.40 8.97 17.30
N LEU A 35 16.23 9.34 16.31
CA LEU A 35 17.22 8.45 15.71
C LEU A 35 18.27 7.97 16.71
N LYS A 36 18.69 8.83 17.66
CA LYS A 36 19.67 8.46 18.70
C LYS A 36 19.19 7.31 19.59
N ASP A 37 17.92 7.33 19.98
CA ASP A 37 17.36 6.37 20.94
C ASP A 37 16.66 5.19 20.28
N GLY A 38 16.33 5.30 18.98
CA GLY A 38 15.55 4.29 18.26
C GLY A 38 14.15 4.08 18.84
N LYS A 39 13.58 5.09 19.49
CA LYS A 39 12.30 5.00 20.22
C LYS A 39 11.28 6.01 19.74
N TRP A 40 10.03 5.54 19.69
CA TRP A 40 8.85 6.37 19.52
C TRP A 40 8.38 6.91 20.86
N ARG A 41 8.03 8.20 20.91
CA ARG A 41 7.29 8.81 22.01
C ARG A 41 6.01 9.46 21.50
N ARG A 42 4.95 9.41 22.31
CA ARG A 42 3.74 10.18 22.09
C ARG A 42 4.02 11.63 22.46
N VAL A 43 3.90 12.55 21.51
CA VAL A 43 4.11 13.99 21.74
C VAL A 43 2.84 14.59 22.30
N LEU A 44 1.75 14.48 21.55
CA LEU A 44 0.47 15.07 21.91
C LEU A 44 -0.69 14.35 21.22
N GLN A 45 -1.89 14.65 21.69
CA GLN A 45 -3.14 14.33 21.00
C GLN A 45 -3.72 15.63 20.42
N VAL A 46 -4.22 15.57 19.19
CA VAL A 46 -4.82 16.72 18.53
C VAL A 46 -6.07 17.15 19.32
N PRO A 47 -6.22 18.45 19.70
CA PRO A 47 -7.25 18.88 20.65
C PRO A 47 -8.70 18.67 20.17
N GLN A 48 -8.97 18.82 18.87
CA GLN A 48 -10.31 18.65 18.31
C GLN A 48 -10.41 17.27 17.66
N GLN A 49 -11.17 16.41 18.33
CA GLN A 49 -11.45 15.06 17.88
C GLN A 49 -12.57 15.07 16.83
N HIS A 50 -12.47 14.19 15.84
CA HIS A 50 -13.59 13.91 14.95
C HIS A 50 -14.68 13.14 15.72
N LYS A 51 -15.94 13.27 15.30
CA LYS A 51 -17.07 12.57 15.94
C LYS A 51 -17.17 11.09 15.55
N LYS A 52 -16.44 10.70 14.50
CA LYS A 52 -16.32 9.33 13.99
C LYS A 52 -14.87 9.08 13.56
N GLY A 53 -14.57 7.83 13.22
CA GLY A 53 -13.24 7.39 12.80
C GLY A 53 -12.62 8.22 11.68
N VAL A 54 -11.33 8.49 11.85
CA VAL A 54 -10.48 9.20 10.89
C VAL A 54 -10.31 8.31 9.65
N THR A 55 -10.59 8.86 8.48
CA THR A 55 -10.53 8.12 7.21
C THR A 55 -9.21 8.36 6.48
N CYS A 56 -8.64 9.56 6.57
CA CYS A 56 -7.38 9.89 5.92
C CYS A 56 -6.70 11.07 6.62
N ILE A 57 -5.36 11.08 6.60
CA ILE A 57 -4.52 12.17 7.07
C ILE A 57 -3.49 12.45 5.98
N SER A 58 -3.30 13.72 5.68
CA SER A 58 -2.39 14.20 4.65
C SER A 58 -1.75 15.48 5.12
N GLY A 59 -0.53 15.79 4.71
CA GLY A 59 0.18 16.98 5.19
C GLY A 59 1.41 17.28 4.36
N ILE A 60 1.99 18.45 4.59
CA ILE A 60 3.16 18.96 3.91
C ILE A 60 4.00 19.79 4.87
N MET A 61 5.31 19.77 4.68
CA MET A 61 6.21 20.72 5.33
C MET A 61 6.17 22.03 4.55
N VAL A 62 5.88 23.12 5.25
CA VAL A 62 5.74 24.48 4.68
C VAL A 62 6.99 25.31 4.95
N SER A 63 7.69 25.00 6.03
CA SER A 63 9.04 25.51 6.34
C SER A 63 9.83 24.44 7.10
N GLN A 64 11.06 24.74 7.52
CA GLN A 64 11.84 23.83 8.36
C GLN A 64 11.17 23.52 9.70
N THR A 65 10.34 24.43 10.21
CA THR A 65 9.72 24.33 11.54
C THR A 65 8.19 24.38 11.51
N ALA A 66 7.56 24.39 10.34
CA ALA A 66 6.10 24.44 10.21
C ALA A 66 5.61 23.40 9.21
N ALA A 67 4.59 22.65 9.61
CA ALA A 67 3.87 21.72 8.77
C ALA A 67 2.38 22.07 8.77
N ILE A 68 1.72 21.83 7.65
CA ILE A 68 0.25 21.88 7.58
C ILE A 68 -0.23 20.48 7.27
N PHE A 69 -1.22 20.01 8.02
CA PHE A 69 -1.88 18.74 7.75
C PHE A 69 -3.39 18.89 7.79
N ALA A 70 -4.07 18.06 7.02
CA ALA A 70 -5.50 17.92 7.03
C ALA A 70 -5.88 16.50 7.46
N SER A 71 -7.07 16.37 8.04
CA SER A 71 -7.68 15.10 8.39
C SER A 71 -9.13 15.05 7.95
N THR A 72 -9.55 13.90 7.44
CA THR A 72 -10.95 13.64 7.07
C THR A 72 -11.53 12.56 7.98
N SER A 73 -12.83 12.61 8.22
CA SER A 73 -13.54 11.59 9.00
C SER A 73 -14.84 11.14 8.34
N SER A 74 -15.31 9.97 8.78
CA SER A 74 -16.62 9.42 8.43
C SER A 74 -17.80 10.26 8.97
N ASP A 75 -17.53 11.31 9.76
CA ASP A 75 -18.51 12.32 10.19
C ASP A 75 -18.75 13.43 9.16
N CYS A 76 -18.14 13.33 7.97
CA CYS A 76 -18.21 14.29 6.87
C CYS A 76 -17.56 15.66 7.19
N THR A 77 -16.65 15.69 8.16
CA THR A 77 -15.84 16.87 8.46
C THR A 77 -14.41 16.72 7.95
N VAL A 78 -13.80 17.86 7.63
CA VAL A 78 -12.37 17.99 7.34
C VAL A 78 -11.81 19.04 8.29
N HIS A 79 -10.69 18.74 8.94
CA HIS A 79 -9.98 19.70 9.78
C HIS A 79 -8.61 19.96 9.18
N VAL A 80 -8.24 21.23 9.09
CA VAL A 80 -6.92 21.66 8.63
C VAL A 80 -6.18 22.28 9.81
N TRP A 81 -4.94 21.85 10.00
CA TRP A 81 -4.12 22.15 11.16
C TRP A 81 -2.77 22.70 10.73
N GLU A 82 -2.28 23.66 11.48
CA GLU A 82 -0.88 24.05 11.48
C GLU A 82 -0.17 23.41 12.68
N MET A 83 1.02 22.89 12.41
CA MET A 83 1.92 22.30 13.38
C MET A 83 3.25 23.03 13.35
N LEU A 84 3.57 23.69 14.46
CA LEU A 84 4.86 24.33 14.67
C LEU A 84 5.75 23.38 15.47
N LEU A 85 6.88 23.02 14.85
CA LEU A 85 7.90 22.15 15.40
C LEU A 85 8.95 22.97 16.16
N PRO A 86 9.53 22.41 17.23
CA PRO A 86 10.57 23.09 18.00
C PRO A 86 11.84 23.28 17.16
N SER A 87 12.34 24.51 17.07
CA SER A 87 13.55 24.85 16.31
C SER A 87 14.85 24.32 16.95
N THR A 88 14.87 24.17 18.27
CA THR A 88 16.06 23.75 19.05
C THR A 88 16.06 22.28 19.44
N GLY A 89 15.12 21.46 18.93
CA GLY A 89 14.99 20.04 19.28
C GLY A 89 14.46 19.76 20.69
N GLU A 90 14.60 20.71 21.62
CA GLU A 90 13.97 20.73 22.94
C GLU A 90 12.81 21.74 22.95
N GLY A 91 11.59 21.26 23.19
CA GLY A 91 10.36 22.04 23.20
C GLY A 91 9.15 21.23 22.73
N ASP A 92 7.95 21.68 23.09
CA ASP A 92 6.71 21.03 22.69
C ASP A 92 6.22 21.54 21.33
N CYS A 93 5.66 20.64 20.53
CA CYS A 93 4.98 21.00 19.28
C CYS A 93 3.72 21.81 19.60
N LYS A 94 3.49 22.91 18.87
CA LYS A 94 2.25 23.68 18.97
C LYS A 94 1.33 23.32 17.81
N LEU A 95 0.05 23.13 18.11
CA LEU A 95 -0.99 22.88 17.12
C LEU A 95 -2.05 23.97 17.15
N SER A 96 -2.44 24.44 15.97
CA SER A 96 -3.53 25.39 15.73
C SER A 96 -4.48 24.81 14.68
N CYS A 97 -5.78 24.77 15.00
CA CYS A 97 -6.79 24.46 13.99
C CYS A 97 -6.98 25.69 13.10
N LEU A 98 -6.64 25.56 11.83
CA LEU A 98 -6.78 26.64 10.84
C LEU A 98 -8.20 26.69 10.28
N ASP A 99 -8.81 25.54 10.02
CA ASP A 99 -10.14 25.47 9.44
C ASP A 99 -10.87 24.16 9.76
N SER A 100 -12.20 24.21 9.75
CA SER A 100 -13.09 23.07 9.93
C SER A 100 -14.22 23.12 8.90
N LEU A 101 -14.09 22.30 7.86
CA LEU A 101 -15.04 22.23 6.75
C LEU A 101 -16.08 21.12 7.01
N PHE A 102 -17.36 21.44 6.83
CA PHE A 102 -18.44 20.45 6.86
C PHE A 102 -18.96 20.21 5.45
N LEU A 103 -18.87 18.95 4.99
CA LEU A 103 -19.18 18.58 3.60
C LEU A 103 -20.61 18.05 3.40
N GLY A 104 -21.51 18.29 4.35
CA GLY A 104 -22.87 17.78 4.32
C GLY A 104 -22.90 16.25 4.48
N SER A 105 -23.44 15.55 3.50
CA SER A 105 -23.53 14.08 3.49
C SER A 105 -22.40 13.39 2.72
N LYS A 106 -21.39 14.14 2.26
CA LYS A 106 -20.29 13.61 1.45
C LYS A 106 -19.13 13.15 2.34
N ALA A 107 -19.04 11.85 2.61
CA ALA A 107 -17.90 11.28 3.34
C ALA A 107 -16.66 11.19 2.43
N MET A 108 -15.55 11.75 2.89
CA MET A 108 -14.26 11.74 2.18
C MET A 108 -13.35 10.65 2.75
N VAL A 109 -12.65 9.95 1.87
CA VAL A 109 -11.77 8.83 2.21
C VAL A 109 -10.37 8.98 1.61
N ALA A 110 -10.15 9.95 0.73
CA ALA A 110 -8.87 10.29 0.13
C ALA A 110 -8.60 11.80 0.29
N LEU A 111 -7.34 12.14 0.52
CA LEU A 111 -6.92 13.48 0.91
C LEU A 111 -5.50 13.76 0.42
N SER A 112 -5.29 14.87 -0.28
CA SER A 112 -3.95 15.35 -0.63
C SER A 112 -3.82 16.86 -0.46
N LEU A 113 -2.62 17.31 -0.09
CA LEU A 113 -2.27 18.71 0.14
C LEU A 113 -1.03 19.07 -0.68
N ALA A 114 -1.02 20.26 -1.27
CA ALA A 114 0.14 20.82 -1.95
C ALA A 114 0.12 22.35 -1.92
N GLU A 115 1.28 22.96 -2.10
CA GLU A 115 1.38 24.40 -2.35
C GLU A 115 1.06 24.69 -3.82
N LEU A 116 0.31 25.78 -4.06
CA LEU A 116 0.01 26.18 -5.42
C LEU A 116 1.26 26.74 -6.12
N PRO A 117 1.46 26.44 -7.43
CA PRO A 117 2.56 26.99 -8.20
C PRO A 117 2.59 28.53 -8.23
N GLY A 118 3.77 29.12 -8.42
CA GLY A 118 3.95 30.58 -8.49
C GLY A 118 4.16 31.27 -7.13
N ASN A 119 4.47 30.51 -6.07
CA ASN A 119 4.83 31.03 -4.73
C ASN A 119 3.81 32.02 -4.17
N THR A 120 2.52 31.74 -4.34
CA THR A 120 1.42 32.62 -3.93
C THR A 120 1.13 32.56 -2.43
N GLY A 121 1.79 31.67 -1.68
CA GLY A 121 1.48 31.40 -0.27
C GLY A 121 0.14 30.68 -0.05
N HIS A 122 -0.49 30.21 -1.13
CA HIS A 122 -1.76 29.47 -1.08
C HIS A 122 -1.53 27.97 -1.16
N ILE A 123 -2.44 27.24 -0.53
CA ILE A 123 -2.44 25.78 -0.45
C ILE A 123 -3.68 25.27 -1.17
N VAL A 124 -3.51 24.20 -1.92
CA VAL A 124 -4.61 23.42 -2.48
C VAL A 124 -4.81 22.14 -1.69
N LEU A 125 -6.08 21.83 -1.44
CA LEU A 125 -6.56 20.66 -0.73
C LEU A 125 -7.46 19.87 -1.68
N ALA A 126 -7.07 18.64 -2.00
CA ALA A 126 -7.87 17.71 -2.80
C ALA A 126 -8.54 16.68 -1.89
N LEU A 127 -9.85 16.51 -2.07
CA LEU A 127 -10.69 15.58 -1.33
C LEU A 127 -11.35 14.61 -2.30
N GLY A 128 -11.32 13.32 -1.96
CA GLY A 128 -11.97 12.27 -2.73
C GLY A 128 -12.82 11.40 -1.82
N GLY A 129 -14.03 11.08 -2.26
CA GLY A 129 -15.01 10.39 -1.45
C GLY A 129 -15.84 9.37 -2.21
N LEU A 130 -17.01 9.08 -1.63
CA LEU A 130 -17.99 8.13 -2.15
C LEU A 130 -18.82 8.69 -3.32
N ASP A 131 -18.65 9.97 -3.67
CA ASP A 131 -19.43 10.65 -4.72
C ASP A 131 -18.70 10.72 -6.07
N ASN A 132 -17.59 9.99 -6.20
CA ASN A 132 -16.83 9.75 -7.43
C ASN A 132 -16.22 11.02 -8.03
N LYS A 133 -16.15 12.11 -7.26
CA LYS A 133 -15.62 13.41 -7.68
C LYS A 133 -14.48 13.83 -6.79
N VAL A 134 -13.46 14.44 -7.40
CA VAL A 134 -12.39 15.09 -6.65
C VAL A 134 -12.83 16.52 -6.37
N HIS A 135 -12.99 16.88 -5.09
CA HIS A 135 -13.32 18.24 -4.68
C HIS A 135 -12.02 18.97 -4.36
N LEU A 136 -11.81 20.11 -5.01
CA LEU A 136 -10.68 20.98 -4.73
C LEU A 136 -11.13 22.14 -3.84
N TYR A 137 -10.31 22.41 -2.84
CA TYR A 137 -10.39 23.58 -1.99
C TYR A 137 -9.06 24.32 -2.05
N TYR A 138 -9.08 25.63 -1.87
CA TYR A 138 -7.86 26.42 -1.73
C TYR A 138 -8.00 27.37 -0.55
N GLY A 139 -6.89 27.65 0.11
CA GLY A 139 -6.83 28.56 1.24
C GLY A 139 -5.44 29.16 1.40
N GLU A 140 -5.33 30.14 2.27
CA GLU A 140 -4.03 30.67 2.70
C GLU A 140 -3.40 29.73 3.73
N ARG A 141 -2.09 29.87 3.97
CA ARG A 141 -1.41 29.17 5.08
C ARG A 141 -2.01 29.50 6.46
N THR A 142 -2.70 30.63 6.57
CA THR A 142 -3.39 31.06 7.80
C THR A 142 -4.79 30.45 7.96
N GLY A 143 -5.29 29.70 6.96
CA GLY A 143 -6.61 29.07 6.94
C GLY A 143 -7.54 29.65 5.88
N LYS A 144 -8.86 29.51 6.12
CA LYS A 144 -9.97 29.95 5.24
C LYS A 144 -9.99 29.23 3.89
N PHE A 145 -10.13 27.92 3.94
CA PHE A 145 -10.30 27.10 2.76
C PHE A 145 -11.68 27.32 2.15
N SER A 146 -11.70 27.72 0.88
CA SER A 146 -12.91 27.88 0.09
C SER A 146 -12.96 26.81 -1.00
N HIS A 147 -14.18 26.37 -1.33
CA HIS A 147 -14.38 25.39 -2.39
C HIS A 147 -14.02 26.02 -3.75
N ALA A 148 -13.09 25.40 -4.46
CA ALA A 148 -12.70 25.76 -5.82
C ALA A 148 -13.67 25.15 -6.83
N CYS A 149 -13.57 23.84 -7.03
CA CYS A 149 -14.26 23.13 -8.10
C CYS A 149 -14.34 21.62 -7.86
N GLU A 150 -15.15 20.95 -8.67
CA GLU A 150 -15.27 19.48 -8.68
C GLU A 150 -14.67 18.92 -9.99
N LEU A 151 -13.68 18.04 -9.90
CA LEU A 151 -13.15 17.29 -11.04
C LEU A 151 -13.99 16.02 -11.21
N LYS A 152 -14.65 15.91 -12.36
CA LYS A 152 -15.55 14.79 -12.70
C LYS A 152 -14.85 13.85 -13.69
N GLY A 153 -15.08 12.56 -13.53
CA GLY A 153 -14.60 11.56 -14.50
C GLY A 153 -14.61 10.14 -13.94
N HIS A 154 -14.32 9.97 -12.65
CA HIS A 154 -14.45 8.67 -12.02
C HIS A 154 -15.91 8.23 -11.96
N THR A 155 -16.14 6.92 -12.10
CA THR A 155 -17.49 6.33 -12.10
C THR A 155 -17.81 5.58 -10.80
N ASP A 156 -16.83 5.46 -9.91
CA ASP A 156 -16.96 4.85 -8.59
C ASP A 156 -16.02 5.55 -7.58
N TRP A 157 -16.03 5.11 -6.33
CA TRP A 157 -15.42 5.79 -5.18
C TRP A 157 -13.94 6.08 -5.39
N ILE A 158 -13.52 7.28 -5.01
CA ILE A 158 -12.09 7.64 -5.00
C ILE A 158 -11.43 7.00 -3.77
N ARG A 159 -10.29 6.34 -3.97
CA ARG A 159 -9.61 5.58 -2.91
C ARG A 159 -8.34 6.26 -2.42
N CYS A 160 -7.65 6.97 -3.32
CA CYS A 160 -6.40 7.65 -3.02
C CYS A 160 -6.19 8.86 -3.93
N LEU A 161 -5.49 9.86 -3.39
CA LEU A 161 -5.12 11.11 -4.05
C LEU A 161 -3.69 11.42 -3.64
N ASP A 162 -2.86 11.80 -4.60
CA ASP A 162 -1.50 12.26 -4.30
C ASP A 162 -1.07 13.39 -5.23
N PHE A 163 -0.56 14.47 -4.64
CA PHE A 163 -0.07 15.61 -5.41
C PHE A 163 1.41 15.40 -5.71
N SER A 164 1.85 15.77 -6.90
CA SER A 164 3.26 15.89 -7.21
C SER A 164 3.85 17.06 -6.42
N LEU A 165 5.16 17.05 -6.26
CA LEU A 165 5.91 18.20 -5.77
C LEU A 165 6.09 19.18 -6.92
N SER A 166 6.01 20.48 -6.62
CA SER A 166 6.35 21.56 -7.57
C SER A 166 7.87 21.65 -7.84
N ILE A 167 8.63 20.62 -7.42
CA ILE A 167 10.07 20.57 -7.43
C ILE A 167 10.48 19.91 -8.75
N CYS A 168 10.90 20.76 -9.70
CA CYS A 168 11.22 20.50 -11.11
C CYS A 168 10.08 20.57 -12.11
N THR A 169 9.83 21.79 -12.55
CA THR A 169 9.80 22.09 -13.99
C THR A 169 10.43 23.46 -14.14
N THR A 170 11.69 23.52 -14.54
CA THR A 170 12.45 24.78 -14.76
C THR A 170 11.87 25.69 -15.85
N LYS A 171 10.67 25.36 -16.38
CA LYS A 171 9.95 26.11 -17.42
C LYS A 171 8.42 26.17 -17.27
N ASP A 172 7.79 25.27 -16.50
CA ASP A 172 6.32 25.21 -16.36
C ASP A 172 5.93 25.25 -14.88
N ASP A 173 5.23 26.28 -14.42
CA ASP A 173 4.64 26.31 -13.07
C ASP A 173 3.42 25.37 -13.01
N SER A 174 3.68 24.06 -13.08
CA SER A 174 2.64 23.01 -13.12
C SER A 174 2.70 22.07 -11.93
N LEU A 175 1.53 21.76 -11.39
CA LEU A 175 1.30 20.82 -10.31
C LEU A 175 0.43 19.68 -10.84
N PHE A 176 0.80 18.43 -10.56
CA PHE A 176 0.01 17.27 -10.94
C PHE A 176 -0.71 16.68 -9.74
N LEU A 177 -1.92 16.19 -9.96
CA LEU A 177 -2.67 15.38 -9.01
C LEU A 177 -2.97 14.04 -9.65
N VAL A 178 -2.65 12.95 -8.96
CA VAL A 178 -3.10 11.61 -9.36
C VAL A 178 -4.26 11.19 -8.46
N SER A 179 -5.30 10.60 -9.06
CA SER A 179 -6.44 10.02 -8.36
C SER A 179 -6.65 8.57 -8.76
N SER A 180 -6.88 7.69 -7.78
CA SER A 180 -7.26 6.30 -8.00
C SER A 180 -8.68 6.02 -7.53
N SER A 181 -9.35 5.10 -8.21
CA SER A 181 -10.75 4.79 -7.91
C SER A 181 -11.05 3.29 -7.94
N GLN A 182 -12.15 2.97 -7.30
CA GLN A 182 -12.84 1.69 -7.37
C GLN A 182 -13.30 1.35 -8.80
N ASP A 183 -13.35 2.34 -9.70
CA ASP A 183 -13.65 2.15 -11.12
C ASP A 183 -12.49 1.55 -11.94
N ARG A 184 -11.41 1.12 -11.26
CA ARG A 184 -10.21 0.48 -11.84
C ARG A 184 -9.30 1.43 -12.63
N SER A 185 -9.63 2.71 -12.68
CA SER A 185 -8.87 3.72 -13.40
C SER A 185 -8.02 4.58 -12.47
N ILE A 186 -6.95 5.11 -13.04
CA ILE A 186 -6.13 6.15 -12.43
C ILE A 186 -6.20 7.37 -13.36
N ARG A 187 -6.46 8.55 -12.79
CA ARG A 187 -6.52 9.81 -13.55
C ARG A 187 -5.42 10.74 -13.11
N LEU A 188 -4.74 11.32 -14.10
CA LEU A 188 -3.73 12.34 -13.92
C LEU A 188 -4.31 13.69 -14.31
N TRP A 189 -4.33 14.63 -13.37
CA TRP A 189 -4.81 15.98 -13.54
C TRP A 189 -3.63 16.93 -13.53
N LYS A 190 -3.54 17.82 -14.52
CA LYS A 190 -2.51 18.86 -14.60
C LYS A 190 -3.12 20.20 -14.22
N MET A 191 -2.50 20.88 -13.27
CA MET A 191 -2.82 22.23 -12.85
C MET A 191 -1.70 23.16 -13.28
N THR A 192 -1.98 24.15 -14.12
CA THR A 192 -0.97 25.08 -14.67
C THR A 192 -1.31 26.52 -14.31
N LEU A 193 -0.33 27.29 -13.86
CA LEU A 193 -0.49 28.73 -13.64
C LEU A 193 -0.63 29.48 -14.97
N ILE A 194 -1.69 30.28 -15.09
CA ILE A 194 -1.95 31.16 -16.22
C ILE A 194 -1.59 32.59 -15.83
N GLN A 195 -0.66 33.20 -16.56
CA GLN A 195 -0.20 34.59 -16.32
C GLN A 195 -1.00 35.65 -17.10
N THR A 196 -1.86 35.26 -18.05
CA THR A 196 -2.65 36.17 -18.88
C THR A 196 -4.15 35.99 -18.69
N SER A 197 -4.88 37.10 -18.54
CA SER A 197 -6.35 37.14 -18.50
C SER A 197 -6.93 36.58 -19.80
N ILE A 198 -7.46 35.35 -19.73
CA ILE A 198 -8.18 34.75 -20.85
C ILE A 198 -9.49 35.53 -21.00
N LYS A 199 -9.67 36.19 -22.17
CA LYS A 199 -10.97 36.75 -22.55
C LYS A 199 -12.00 35.63 -22.48
N GLU A 200 -13.14 35.88 -21.84
CA GLU A 200 -14.28 34.94 -21.76
C GLU A 200 -14.58 34.37 -23.15
N GLU A 201 -14.06 33.19 -23.47
CA GLU A 201 -14.50 32.40 -24.60
C GLU A 201 -15.72 31.61 -24.13
N GLU A 202 -16.78 31.65 -24.94
CA GLU A 202 -18.05 31.00 -24.69
C GLU A 202 -17.86 29.54 -24.23
N ILE A 203 -18.72 29.14 -23.28
CA ILE A 203 -18.81 27.78 -22.71
C ILE A 203 -19.22 26.82 -23.83
N GLY A 204 -18.26 26.41 -24.65
CA GLY A 204 -18.40 25.42 -25.71
C GLY A 204 -17.75 24.09 -25.34
N LEU A 205 -17.81 23.13 -26.26
CA LEU A 205 -17.20 21.79 -26.13
C LEU A 205 -15.68 21.85 -25.84
N ALA A 206 -15.01 22.94 -26.24
CA ALA A 206 -13.59 23.19 -25.98
C ALA A 206 -13.26 23.41 -24.49
N SER A 207 -14.24 23.82 -23.66
CA SER A 207 -14.05 23.95 -22.21
C SER A 207 -13.84 22.59 -21.50
N TYR A 208 -14.39 21.50 -22.05
CA TYR A 208 -14.14 20.15 -21.55
C TYR A 208 -12.69 19.69 -21.77
N ILE A 209 -12.05 20.19 -22.83
CA ILE A 209 -10.66 19.88 -23.17
C ILE A 209 -9.69 20.83 -22.46
N LYS A 210 -10.05 22.12 -22.36
CA LYS A 210 -9.24 23.13 -21.65
C LYS A 210 -9.32 22.97 -20.12
N GLY A 211 -10.37 22.39 -19.57
CA GLY A 211 -10.47 22.13 -18.12
C GLY A 211 -10.97 23.33 -17.30
N HIS A 212 -11.02 23.17 -15.98
CA HIS A 212 -11.58 24.17 -15.06
C HIS A 212 -10.58 25.29 -14.77
N ILE A 213 -11.04 26.54 -14.70
CA ILE A 213 -10.19 27.68 -14.33
C ILE A 213 -10.50 28.09 -12.89
N LEU A 214 -9.47 28.09 -12.06
CA LEU A 214 -9.51 28.51 -10.67
C LEU A 214 -8.80 29.86 -10.52
N ALA A 215 -9.52 30.90 -10.13
CA ALA A 215 -8.93 32.20 -9.77
C ALA A 215 -8.59 32.21 -8.27
N VAL A 216 -7.33 32.42 -7.94
CA VAL A 216 -6.81 32.54 -6.56
C VAL A 216 -6.03 33.86 -6.45
N GLY A 217 -6.64 34.86 -5.83
CA GLY A 217 -6.05 36.19 -5.72
C GLY A 217 -5.75 36.80 -7.09
N SER A 218 -4.48 37.13 -7.35
CA SER A 218 -4.00 37.66 -8.64
C SER A 218 -3.62 36.60 -9.67
N SER A 219 -3.67 35.31 -9.30
CA SER A 219 -3.23 34.19 -10.12
C SER A 219 -4.42 33.37 -10.58
N SER A 220 -4.36 32.82 -11.79
CA SER A 220 -5.38 31.89 -12.30
C SER A 220 -4.74 30.56 -12.64
N TYR A 221 -5.39 29.45 -12.34
CA TYR A 221 -4.89 28.10 -12.57
C TYR A 221 -5.85 27.34 -13.49
N GLN A 222 -5.32 26.73 -14.54
CA GLN A 222 -6.09 25.85 -15.43
C GLN A 222 -5.87 24.41 -14.99
N ILE A 223 -6.96 23.67 -14.79
CA ILE A 223 -6.96 22.28 -14.34
C ILE A 223 -7.59 21.40 -15.41
N SER A 224 -6.79 20.59 -16.09
CA SER A 224 -7.25 19.68 -17.14
C SER A 224 -6.89 18.23 -16.82
N LEU A 225 -7.64 17.29 -17.40
CA LEU A 225 -7.26 15.88 -17.40
C LEU A 225 -6.10 15.69 -18.38
N GLU A 226 -4.94 15.29 -17.87
CA GLU A 226 -3.73 15.05 -18.67
C GLU A 226 -3.73 13.64 -19.25
N SER A 227 -4.03 12.63 -18.43
CA SER A 227 -3.97 11.22 -18.82
C SER A 227 -4.92 10.36 -18.01
N LEU A 228 -5.40 9.30 -18.65
CA LEU A 228 -6.20 8.24 -18.05
C LEU A 228 -5.41 6.93 -18.16
N LEU A 229 -5.01 6.37 -17.02
CA LEU A 229 -4.24 5.14 -16.95
C LEU A 229 -5.21 3.98 -16.68
N ILE A 230 -5.17 2.98 -17.56
CA ILE A 230 -6.00 1.77 -17.50
C ILE A 230 -5.06 0.57 -17.62
N GLY A 231 -5.21 -0.39 -16.71
CA GLY A 231 -4.43 -1.63 -16.73
C GLY A 231 -4.75 -2.56 -15.56
N HIS A 232 -5.24 -2.01 -14.45
CA HIS A 232 -5.75 -2.82 -13.34
C HIS A 232 -7.11 -3.46 -13.69
N GLU A 233 -7.31 -4.69 -13.22
CA GLU A 233 -8.53 -5.48 -13.47
C GLU A 233 -9.55 -5.37 -12.33
N ASP A 234 -9.17 -4.74 -11.22
CA ASP A 234 -9.99 -4.53 -10.03
C ASP A 234 -9.67 -3.17 -9.38
N TRP A 235 -10.27 -2.90 -8.21
CA TRP A 235 -10.22 -1.61 -7.53
C TRP A 235 -8.79 -1.13 -7.26
N VAL A 236 -8.47 0.11 -7.64
CA VAL A 236 -7.16 0.71 -7.38
C VAL A 236 -7.19 1.44 -6.04
N TYR A 237 -6.59 0.83 -5.02
CA TYR A 237 -6.69 1.29 -3.64
C TYR A 237 -5.73 2.41 -3.27
N SER A 238 -4.53 2.43 -3.86
CA SER A 238 -3.53 3.48 -3.62
C SER A 238 -2.83 3.92 -4.90
N VAL A 239 -2.46 5.19 -4.94
CA VAL A 239 -1.54 5.78 -5.91
C VAL A 239 -0.55 6.68 -5.18
N GLU A 240 0.71 6.66 -5.59
CA GLU A 240 1.77 7.48 -4.99
C GLU A 240 2.80 7.90 -6.05
N TRP A 241 3.14 9.18 -6.09
CA TRP A 241 4.25 9.67 -6.89
C TRP A 241 5.58 9.13 -6.36
N ARG A 242 6.49 8.79 -7.26
CA ARG A 242 7.84 8.40 -6.87
C ARG A 242 8.51 9.55 -6.09
N PRO A 243 9.22 9.27 -4.99
CA PRO A 243 9.90 10.30 -4.21
C PRO A 243 10.90 11.12 -5.05
N PRO A 244 11.13 12.39 -4.68
CA PRO A 244 12.10 13.24 -5.36
C PRO A 244 13.52 12.70 -5.18
N THR A 245 14.30 12.70 -6.27
CA THR A 245 15.67 12.19 -6.30
C THR A 245 16.61 13.33 -6.70
N LYS A 246 17.85 13.34 -6.19
CA LYS A 246 18.89 14.25 -6.68
C LYS A 246 19.38 13.77 -8.04
N ILE A 247 19.44 14.67 -9.02
CA ILE A 247 19.89 14.33 -10.39
C ILE A 247 21.38 13.98 -10.39
N SER A 248 22.18 14.70 -9.59
CA SER A 248 23.58 14.35 -9.33
C SER A 248 23.94 14.67 -7.87
N PRO A 249 25.01 14.07 -7.32
CA PRO A 249 25.48 14.37 -5.98
C PRO A 249 25.98 15.82 -5.82
N GLU A 250 26.41 16.43 -6.92
CA GLU A 250 27.05 17.75 -6.97
C GLU A 250 26.05 18.88 -7.25
N ASP A 251 24.88 18.54 -7.80
CA ASP A 251 23.81 19.49 -8.10
C ASP A 251 22.78 19.53 -6.97
N ASN A 252 22.37 20.74 -6.57
CA ASN A 252 21.32 20.92 -5.56
C ASN A 252 19.92 20.78 -6.16
N ASP A 253 19.81 20.60 -7.48
CA ASP A 253 18.55 20.38 -8.16
C ASP A 253 17.96 19.01 -7.82
N ILE A 254 16.92 19.06 -6.98
CA ILE A 254 16.06 17.95 -6.62
C ILE A 254 14.99 17.85 -7.71
N HIS A 255 14.70 16.66 -8.23
CA HIS A 255 13.68 16.45 -9.24
C HIS A 255 12.73 15.32 -8.83
N GLN A 256 11.42 15.54 -8.97
CA GLN A 256 10.46 14.45 -8.86
C GLN A 256 10.22 13.80 -10.23
N PRO A 257 10.64 12.53 -10.43
CA PRO A 257 10.38 11.86 -11.70
C PRO A 257 8.88 11.70 -11.96
N HIS A 258 8.46 11.87 -13.21
CA HIS A 258 7.10 11.54 -13.66
C HIS A 258 6.91 10.02 -13.62
N CYS A 259 6.67 9.50 -12.43
CA CYS A 259 6.59 8.07 -12.16
C CYS A 259 5.59 7.86 -11.04
N ILE A 260 4.59 7.03 -11.28
CA ILE A 260 3.49 6.78 -10.34
C ILE A 260 3.50 5.29 -9.99
N LEU A 261 3.33 4.99 -8.71
CA LEU A 261 3.04 3.65 -8.22
C LEU A 261 1.55 3.52 -7.97
N SER A 262 1.01 2.35 -8.27
CA SER A 262 -0.37 2.00 -7.95
C SER A 262 -0.43 0.59 -7.37
N ALA A 263 -1.40 0.36 -6.48
CA ALA A 263 -1.67 -0.94 -5.89
C ALA A 263 -3.17 -1.23 -5.94
N SER A 264 -3.51 -2.48 -6.30
CA SER A 264 -4.87 -2.86 -6.64
C SER A 264 -5.31 -4.16 -5.97
N MET A 265 -6.64 -4.31 -5.88
CA MET A 265 -7.29 -5.53 -5.43
C MET A 265 -7.07 -6.73 -6.38
N ASP A 266 -6.61 -6.47 -7.60
CA ASP A 266 -6.22 -7.50 -8.58
C ASP A 266 -4.89 -8.20 -8.24
N LYS A 267 -4.30 -7.88 -7.07
CA LYS A 267 -3.05 -8.47 -6.55
C LYS A 267 -1.80 -8.01 -7.29
N THR A 268 -1.90 -6.93 -8.04
CA THR A 268 -0.77 -6.32 -8.74
C THR A 268 -0.47 -4.92 -8.21
N MET A 269 0.81 -4.58 -8.27
CA MET A 269 1.30 -3.21 -8.24
C MET A 269 1.84 -2.87 -9.62
N MET A 270 1.57 -1.65 -10.05
CA MET A 270 1.98 -1.15 -11.35
C MET A 270 2.78 0.14 -11.21
N ILE A 271 3.88 0.24 -11.94
CA ILE A 271 4.66 1.47 -12.09
C ILE A 271 4.36 2.07 -13.46
N TRP A 272 3.94 3.33 -13.46
CA TRP A 272 3.55 4.07 -14.64
C TRP A 272 4.56 5.18 -14.93
N GLN A 273 4.97 5.31 -16.19
CA GLN A 273 5.87 6.37 -16.65
C GLN A 273 5.45 6.84 -18.06
N PRO A 274 5.61 8.13 -18.38
CA PRO A 274 5.46 8.59 -19.75
C PRO A 274 6.63 8.07 -20.60
N GLU A 275 6.31 7.51 -21.76
CA GLU A 275 7.30 7.10 -22.73
C GLU A 275 8.11 8.32 -23.20
N LYS A 276 9.44 8.18 -23.28
CA LYS A 276 10.36 9.30 -23.55
C LYS A 276 10.11 10.03 -24.87
N THR A 277 9.59 9.33 -25.88
CA THR A 277 9.39 9.85 -27.24
C THR A 277 8.00 10.44 -27.43
N THR A 278 6.97 9.76 -26.96
CA THR A 278 5.57 10.12 -27.20
C THR A 278 4.94 10.90 -26.05
N GLY A 279 5.50 10.83 -24.84
CA GLY A 279 4.90 11.35 -23.61
C GLY A 279 3.68 10.56 -23.14
N ILE A 280 3.31 9.47 -23.82
CA ILE A 280 2.16 8.64 -23.46
C ILE A 280 2.51 7.83 -22.21
N TRP A 281 1.64 7.87 -21.21
CA TRP A 281 1.81 7.09 -19.99
C TRP A 281 1.58 5.61 -20.24
N MET A 282 2.57 4.80 -19.86
CA MET A 282 2.57 3.36 -20.02
C MET A 282 2.86 2.67 -18.70
N ASN A 283 2.32 1.46 -18.52
CA ASN A 283 2.80 0.55 -17.50
C ASN A 283 4.20 0.05 -17.90
N VAL A 284 5.20 0.36 -17.08
CA VAL A 284 6.58 -0.07 -17.31
C VAL A 284 7.01 -1.24 -16.42
N VAL A 285 6.29 -1.47 -15.33
CA VAL A 285 6.54 -2.58 -14.40
C VAL A 285 5.22 -3.06 -13.84
N THR A 286 5.06 -4.38 -13.78
CA THR A 286 4.00 -5.03 -13.02
C THR A 286 4.61 -6.07 -12.11
N VAL A 287 4.39 -5.94 -10.81
CA VAL A 287 4.76 -6.93 -9.79
C VAL A 287 3.53 -7.32 -9.00
N GLY A 288 3.53 -8.48 -8.37
CA GLY A 288 2.36 -8.91 -7.63
C GLY A 288 2.43 -10.34 -7.16
N GLU A 289 1.29 -10.82 -6.67
CA GLU A 289 1.15 -12.18 -6.20
C GLU A 289 0.38 -13.01 -7.23
N LEU A 290 0.97 -14.11 -7.70
CA LEU A 290 0.31 -15.08 -8.58
C LEU A 290 -0.59 -16.06 -7.81
N SER A 291 -0.68 -15.91 -6.48
CA SER A 291 -1.45 -16.78 -5.60
C SER A 291 -2.95 -16.51 -5.72
N HIS A 292 -3.73 -17.58 -5.87
CA HIS A 292 -5.18 -17.49 -5.90
C HIS A 292 -5.80 -17.22 -4.51
N CYS A 293 -5.04 -17.42 -3.42
CA CYS A 293 -5.55 -17.31 -2.04
C CYS A 293 -5.30 -15.97 -1.36
N ALA A 294 -4.42 -15.16 -1.94
CA ALA A 294 -4.25 -13.80 -1.48
C ALA A 294 -5.36 -12.94 -2.06
N LEU A 295 -6.02 -12.21 -1.17
CA LEU A 295 -6.77 -11.01 -1.53
C LEU A 295 -5.75 -9.92 -1.92
N GLY A 296 -6.11 -9.01 -2.83
CA GLY A 296 -5.17 -8.03 -3.38
C GLY A 296 -4.64 -6.99 -2.39
N PHE A 297 -3.97 -5.98 -2.92
CA PHE A 297 -3.25 -4.99 -2.13
C PHE A 297 -4.15 -3.83 -1.69
N TYR A 298 -4.07 -3.46 -0.41
CA TYR A 298 -4.71 -2.26 0.12
C TYR A 298 -3.89 -0.99 -0.12
N GLY A 299 -2.59 -1.14 -0.36
CA GLY A 299 -1.74 -0.05 -0.77
C GLY A 299 -0.32 -0.47 -1.03
N GLY A 300 0.47 0.51 -1.48
CA GLY A 300 1.90 0.35 -1.67
C GLY A 300 2.67 1.65 -1.50
N HIS A 301 3.95 1.54 -1.15
CA HIS A 301 4.84 2.67 -0.88
C HIS A 301 6.19 2.49 -1.56
N TRP A 302 6.79 3.59 -1.99
CA TRP A 302 8.17 3.60 -2.47
C TRP A 302 9.17 3.55 -1.32
N SER A 303 10.35 2.99 -1.58
CA SER A 303 11.52 3.33 -0.78
C SER A 303 11.88 4.81 -0.96
N PRO A 304 12.55 5.46 0.01
CA PRO A 304 13.00 6.84 -0.14
C PRO A 304 13.90 7.09 -1.36
N SER A 305 14.64 6.07 -1.82
CA SER A 305 15.45 6.06 -3.05
C SER A 305 14.64 5.81 -4.33
N GLY A 306 13.40 5.34 -4.21
CA GLY A 306 12.54 4.96 -5.33
C GLY A 306 13.06 3.75 -6.12
N ASP A 307 13.90 2.92 -5.51
CA ASP A 307 14.47 1.69 -6.09
C ASP A 307 13.76 0.42 -5.59
N SER A 308 12.88 0.54 -4.59
CA SER A 308 12.12 -0.56 -4.04
C SER A 308 10.67 -0.14 -3.80
N VAL A 309 9.76 -1.10 -3.82
CA VAL A 309 8.33 -0.90 -3.55
C VAL A 309 7.81 -1.93 -2.57
N LEU A 310 7.06 -1.47 -1.57
CA LEU A 310 6.45 -2.31 -0.54
C LEU A 310 4.93 -2.30 -0.74
N ALA A 311 4.30 -3.46 -0.93
CA ALA A 311 2.85 -3.63 -0.80
C ALA A 311 2.47 -4.14 0.58
N TYR A 312 1.23 -3.84 0.97
CA TYR A 312 0.53 -4.55 2.04
C TYR A 312 -0.82 -5.09 1.54
N GLY A 313 -1.02 -6.39 1.72
CA GLY A 313 -2.20 -7.14 1.31
C GLY A 313 -3.36 -7.03 2.29
N TYR A 314 -4.54 -7.43 1.84
CA TYR A 314 -5.75 -7.46 2.67
C TYR A 314 -5.58 -8.26 3.97
N GLY A 315 -4.90 -9.41 3.89
CA GLY A 315 -4.60 -10.28 5.03
C GLY A 315 -3.35 -9.86 5.82
N GLY A 316 -2.96 -8.57 5.78
CA GLY A 316 -1.82 -8.04 6.54
C GLY A 316 -0.43 -8.54 6.08
N SER A 317 -0.33 -9.20 4.93
CA SER A 317 0.96 -9.60 4.36
C SER A 317 1.70 -8.40 3.81
N PHE A 318 3.01 -8.36 4.00
CA PHE A 318 3.89 -7.44 3.28
C PHE A 318 4.49 -8.15 2.06
N HIS A 319 4.76 -7.39 1.01
CA HIS A 319 5.55 -7.85 -0.13
C HIS A 319 6.50 -6.72 -0.54
N LEU A 320 7.76 -7.03 -0.78
CA LEU A 320 8.78 -6.05 -1.16
C LEU A 320 9.40 -6.50 -2.47
N TRP A 321 9.49 -5.59 -3.43
CA TRP A 321 10.27 -5.78 -4.64
C TRP A 321 11.33 -4.70 -4.71
N LYS A 322 12.52 -5.07 -5.17
CA LYS A 322 13.63 -4.16 -5.39
C LYS A 322 14.09 -4.25 -6.83
N ASN A 323 14.37 -3.10 -7.42
CA ASN A 323 15.04 -3.00 -8.70
C ASN A 323 16.52 -3.37 -8.52
N VAL A 324 16.94 -4.49 -9.12
CA VAL A 324 18.31 -5.03 -8.99
C VAL A 324 19.18 -4.85 -10.24
N GLY A 325 18.72 -4.19 -11.31
CA GLY A 325 19.56 -4.08 -12.51
C GLY A 325 18.94 -3.52 -13.79
N VAL A 326 19.49 -3.99 -14.92
CA VAL A 326 19.31 -3.46 -16.29
C VAL A 326 18.62 -4.42 -17.28
N ASP A 327 18.20 -5.61 -16.85
CA ASP A 327 17.58 -6.66 -17.69
C ASP A 327 16.04 -6.72 -17.62
N PHE A 328 15.41 -7.64 -18.35
CA PHE A 328 13.94 -7.70 -18.48
C PHE A 328 13.18 -7.97 -17.16
N ASP A 329 13.82 -8.59 -16.16
CA ASP A 329 13.27 -8.86 -14.81
C ASP A 329 13.92 -7.99 -13.73
N ASN A 330 13.95 -6.68 -13.96
CA ASN A 330 14.60 -5.73 -13.06
C ASN A 330 14.06 -5.75 -11.64
N TRP A 331 12.78 -6.09 -11.43
CA TRP A 331 12.12 -6.03 -10.13
C TRP A 331 11.99 -7.42 -9.50
N GLN A 332 12.80 -7.68 -8.48
CA GLN A 332 12.84 -8.98 -7.81
C GLN A 332 12.24 -8.95 -6.40
N PRO A 333 11.50 -9.98 -6.00
CA PRO A 333 10.95 -10.09 -4.65
C PRO A 333 12.08 -10.16 -3.62
N GLN A 334 11.87 -9.50 -2.49
CA GLN A 334 12.81 -9.41 -1.38
C GLN A 334 12.20 -9.99 -0.10
N LYS A 335 13.05 -10.27 0.88
CA LYS A 335 12.60 -10.71 2.22
C LYS A 335 11.79 -9.60 2.89
N VAL A 336 10.71 -10.01 3.55
CA VAL A 336 9.78 -9.11 4.26
C VAL A 336 9.46 -9.65 5.65
N PRO A 337 9.12 -8.77 6.61
CA PRO A 337 8.53 -9.21 7.87
C PRO A 337 7.26 -10.03 7.58
N SER A 338 7.17 -11.20 8.20
CA SER A 338 6.00 -12.05 8.13
C SER A 338 5.63 -12.55 9.52
N GLY A 339 4.35 -12.87 9.69
CA GLY A 339 3.78 -13.28 10.96
C GLY A 339 2.26 -13.13 10.95
N HIS A 340 1.61 -13.73 11.95
CA HIS A 340 0.17 -13.65 12.11
C HIS A 340 -0.28 -12.23 12.46
N PHE A 341 -1.41 -11.79 11.90
CA PHE A 341 -1.99 -10.47 12.21
C PHE A 341 -3.06 -10.53 13.30
N ALA A 342 -3.37 -11.74 13.81
CA ALA A 342 -4.24 -11.97 14.95
C ALA A 342 -3.57 -12.96 15.94
N SER A 343 -4.29 -13.33 16.99
CA SER A 343 -3.75 -14.16 18.07
C SER A 343 -3.28 -15.52 17.55
N VAL A 344 -2.07 -15.95 17.94
CA VAL A 344 -1.55 -17.29 17.67
C VAL A 344 -2.09 -18.21 18.74
N THR A 345 -2.89 -19.19 18.34
CA THR A 345 -3.64 -20.05 19.27
C THR A 345 -2.87 -21.30 19.64
N ASP A 346 -2.04 -21.81 18.72
CA ASP A 346 -1.26 -23.02 18.93
C ASP A 346 -0.03 -23.06 17.99
N ALA A 347 0.96 -23.86 18.37
CA ALA A 347 2.15 -24.11 17.56
C ALA A 347 2.72 -25.51 17.84
N ALA A 348 3.19 -26.17 16.79
CA ALA A 348 3.74 -27.51 16.85
C ALA A 348 5.04 -27.62 16.06
N TRP A 349 6.04 -28.25 16.68
CA TRP A 349 7.28 -28.62 15.99
C TRP A 349 7.04 -29.74 14.98
N ALA A 350 7.68 -29.61 13.81
CA ALA A 350 7.81 -30.71 12.86
C ALA A 350 8.48 -31.93 13.51
N ARG A 351 8.24 -33.11 12.93
CA ARG A 351 8.70 -34.39 13.46
C ARG A 351 10.21 -34.45 13.73
N SER A 352 11.01 -33.85 12.84
CA SER A 352 12.48 -33.82 12.92
C SER A 352 13.00 -32.52 13.55
N GLY A 353 12.12 -31.62 14.00
CA GLY A 353 12.48 -30.29 14.48
C GLY A 353 12.94 -29.33 13.37
N GLU A 354 12.72 -29.67 12.11
CA GLU A 354 13.21 -28.92 10.95
C GLU A 354 12.40 -27.66 10.65
N TYR A 355 11.17 -27.56 11.15
CA TYR A 355 10.35 -26.35 11.07
C TYR A 355 9.36 -26.30 12.24
N ILE A 356 8.77 -25.12 12.47
CA ILE A 356 7.63 -24.94 13.37
C ILE A 356 6.39 -24.56 12.55
N LEU A 357 5.27 -25.20 12.86
CA LEU A 357 3.95 -24.85 12.37
C LEU A 357 3.26 -24.01 13.44
N SER A 358 2.62 -22.92 13.04
CA SER A 358 1.80 -22.08 13.91
C SER A 358 0.42 -21.88 13.29
N VAL A 359 -0.60 -21.70 14.12
CA VAL A 359 -1.98 -21.45 13.71
C VAL A 359 -2.59 -20.27 14.46
N SER A 360 -3.54 -19.59 13.84
CA SER A 360 -4.05 -18.32 14.35
C SER A 360 -5.52 -18.06 14.00
N HIS A 361 -6.12 -17.16 14.79
CA HIS A 361 -7.37 -16.47 14.47
C HIS A 361 -7.28 -15.58 13.23
N ASP A 362 -6.09 -15.40 12.65
CA ASP A 362 -5.90 -14.76 11.36
C ASP A 362 -6.32 -15.69 10.18
N GLN A 363 -6.85 -16.86 10.54
CA GLN A 363 -7.39 -17.89 9.65
C GLN A 363 -6.32 -18.55 8.79
N THR A 364 -5.04 -18.44 9.18
CA THR A 364 -3.92 -19.05 8.48
C THR A 364 -3.13 -20.01 9.37
N THR A 365 -2.46 -20.94 8.71
CA THR A 365 -1.37 -21.73 9.29
C THR A 365 -0.07 -21.31 8.64
N ARG A 366 1.00 -21.13 9.40
CA ARG A 366 2.30 -20.68 8.89
C ARG A 366 3.41 -21.61 9.30
N ILE A 367 4.30 -21.92 8.36
CA ILE A 367 5.51 -22.71 8.59
C ILE A 367 6.72 -21.80 8.59
N PHE A 368 7.50 -21.87 9.66
CA PHE A 368 8.79 -21.20 9.78
C PHE A 368 9.91 -22.23 9.86
N ALA A 369 10.96 -22.04 9.08
CA ALA A 369 12.14 -22.91 9.07
C ALA A 369 13.42 -22.08 9.16
N PRO A 370 14.52 -22.65 9.68
CA PRO A 370 15.82 -21.99 9.63
C PRO A 370 16.29 -21.95 8.18
N TRP A 371 16.71 -20.77 7.76
CA TRP A 371 17.32 -20.49 6.48
C TRP A 371 18.80 -20.21 6.71
N LYS A 372 19.66 -21.05 6.15
CA LYS A 372 21.11 -20.82 6.21
C LYS A 372 21.55 -20.02 4.99
N ASN A 373 22.11 -18.84 5.27
CA ASN A 373 22.78 -17.99 4.29
C ASN A 373 24.26 -17.86 4.64
N GLU A 374 25.06 -17.31 3.71
CA GLU A 374 26.47 -17.00 3.94
C GLU A 374 26.67 -16.10 5.17
N ASP A 375 25.71 -15.23 5.46
CA ASP A 375 25.69 -14.29 6.60
C ASP A 375 25.23 -14.91 7.94
N GLY A 376 24.84 -16.19 7.95
CA GLY A 376 24.39 -16.91 9.16
C GLY A 376 23.03 -17.62 9.01
N SER A 377 22.52 -18.15 10.12
CA SER A 377 21.22 -18.83 10.17
C SER A 377 20.16 -17.91 10.76
N SER A 378 19.03 -17.76 10.06
CA SER A 378 17.87 -16.98 10.53
C SER A 378 16.57 -17.71 10.23
N TRP A 379 15.49 -17.44 10.97
CA TRP A 379 14.20 -18.10 10.75
C TRP A 379 13.32 -17.27 9.83
N HIS A 380 12.73 -17.93 8.84
CA HIS A 380 11.85 -17.29 7.86
C HIS A 380 10.58 -18.11 7.66
N GLU A 381 9.48 -17.43 7.31
CA GLU A 381 8.27 -18.09 6.83
C GLU A 381 8.55 -18.69 5.45
N ILE A 382 8.32 -19.98 5.29
CA ILE A 382 8.57 -20.70 4.03
C ILE A 382 7.29 -21.25 3.38
N ALA A 383 6.17 -21.30 4.12
CA ALA A 383 4.89 -21.74 3.57
C ALA A 383 3.67 -21.29 4.40
N ARG A 384 2.52 -21.20 3.73
CA ARG A 384 1.18 -21.04 4.33
C ARG A 384 0.27 -22.21 3.93
N PRO A 385 0.37 -23.38 4.59
CA PRO A 385 -0.30 -24.60 4.13
C PRO A 385 -1.84 -24.52 4.08
N GLN A 386 -2.43 -23.72 4.96
CA GLN A 386 -3.87 -23.51 5.05
C GLN A 386 -4.14 -22.01 5.21
N VAL A 387 -5.00 -21.50 4.33
CA VAL A 387 -5.74 -20.24 4.49
C VAL A 387 -7.21 -20.64 4.53
N HIS A 388 -7.91 -20.22 5.57
CA HIS A 388 -9.26 -20.62 5.87
C HIS A 388 -10.19 -19.41 5.99
N GLY A 389 -11.49 -19.64 6.17
CA GLY A 389 -12.50 -18.62 6.44
C GLY A 389 -13.02 -18.63 7.87
N HIS A 390 -12.46 -19.51 8.71
CA HIS A 390 -12.79 -19.63 10.13
C HIS A 390 -11.51 -19.63 10.95
N ASP A 391 -11.63 -19.12 12.17
CA ASP A 391 -10.56 -18.97 13.12
C ASP A 391 -9.99 -20.34 13.50
N ILE A 392 -8.66 -20.48 13.46
CA ILE A 392 -7.99 -21.75 13.73
C ILE A 392 -7.56 -21.77 15.19
N ASN A 393 -7.92 -22.82 15.92
CA ASN A 393 -7.78 -22.91 17.36
C ASN A 393 -6.65 -23.85 17.80
N CYS A 394 -6.35 -24.89 17.03
CA CYS A 394 -5.31 -25.85 17.38
C CYS A 394 -4.72 -26.54 16.16
N ALA A 395 -3.48 -27.02 16.29
CA ALA A 395 -2.89 -27.90 15.30
C ALA A 395 -1.87 -28.86 15.91
N THR A 396 -1.80 -30.07 15.37
CA THR A 396 -0.81 -31.06 15.76
C THR A 396 -0.16 -31.71 14.56
N MET A 397 1.13 -31.95 14.65
CA MET A 397 1.86 -32.76 13.66
C MET A 397 1.49 -34.25 13.84
N ILE A 398 1.18 -34.93 12.73
CA ILE A 398 0.95 -36.38 12.75
C ILE A 398 2.30 -37.08 12.82
N GLN A 399 2.48 -37.86 13.89
CA GLN A 399 3.65 -38.71 14.07
C GLN A 399 3.49 -40.00 13.23
N GLY A 400 4.56 -40.45 12.58
CA GLY A 400 4.53 -41.69 11.77
C GLY A 400 5.46 -41.65 10.56
N LYS A 401 5.48 -42.74 9.77
CA LYS A 401 6.23 -42.83 8.51
C LYS A 401 5.51 -42.09 7.36
N GLY A 402 6.28 -41.58 6.40
CA GLY A 402 5.78 -40.86 5.21
C GLY A 402 5.92 -39.34 5.29
N ASN A 403 5.25 -38.63 4.39
CA ASN A 403 5.31 -37.16 4.25
C ASN A 403 4.88 -36.39 5.50
N HIS A 404 5.32 -35.13 5.57
CA HIS A 404 4.93 -34.20 6.62
C HIS A 404 3.43 -34.00 6.59
N ARG A 405 2.77 -34.36 7.69
CA ARG A 405 1.33 -34.21 7.83
C ARG A 405 0.97 -33.53 9.13
N PHE A 406 -0.07 -32.71 9.10
CA PHE A 406 -0.62 -32.09 10.31
C PHE A 406 -2.14 -32.13 10.27
N VAL A 407 -2.73 -32.04 11.46
CA VAL A 407 -4.16 -31.86 11.66
C VAL A 407 -4.39 -30.48 12.25
N SER A 408 -5.37 -29.74 11.74
CA SER A 408 -5.83 -28.48 12.35
C SER A 408 -7.31 -28.55 12.73
N GLY A 409 -7.66 -27.86 13.82
CA GLY A 409 -9.02 -27.63 14.27
C GLY A 409 -9.34 -26.14 14.25
N ALA A 410 -10.43 -25.78 13.57
CA ALA A 410 -10.95 -24.40 13.49
C ALA A 410 -12.36 -24.33 14.09
N ASP A 411 -12.98 -23.14 14.10
CA ASP A 411 -14.37 -22.95 14.55
C ASP A 411 -15.41 -23.72 13.70
N GLU A 412 -14.98 -24.30 12.58
CA GLU A 412 -15.78 -25.24 11.83
C GLU A 412 -15.95 -26.59 12.53
N LYS A 413 -16.94 -27.37 12.09
CA LYS A 413 -17.27 -28.65 12.75
C LYS A 413 -16.31 -29.81 12.47
N VAL A 414 -15.28 -29.62 11.64
CA VAL A 414 -14.44 -30.74 11.20
C VAL A 414 -12.95 -30.40 11.28
N ALA A 415 -12.16 -31.34 11.79
CA ALA A 415 -10.71 -31.24 11.78
C ALA A 415 -10.17 -31.58 10.38
N ARG A 416 -9.15 -30.86 9.92
CA ARG A 416 -8.57 -31.07 8.59
C ARG A 416 -7.19 -31.67 8.66
N VAL A 417 -6.89 -32.60 7.74
CA VAL A 417 -5.56 -33.18 7.58
C VAL A 417 -4.90 -32.61 6.34
N PHE A 418 -3.65 -32.18 6.47
CA PHE A 418 -2.83 -31.65 5.38
C PHE A 418 -1.57 -32.49 5.20
N GLU A 419 -1.08 -32.58 3.97
CA GLU A 419 0.12 -33.32 3.60
C GLU A 419 1.04 -32.46 2.74
N ALA A 420 2.33 -32.52 3.02
CA ALA A 420 3.35 -31.80 2.28
C ALA A 420 3.47 -32.28 0.82
N SER A 421 3.49 -31.32 -0.11
CA SER A 421 3.76 -31.58 -1.53
C SER A 421 5.25 -31.75 -1.80
N LEU A 422 5.59 -32.34 -2.95
CA LEU A 422 6.98 -32.45 -3.39
C LEU A 422 7.68 -31.08 -3.51
N SER A 423 6.97 -30.06 -3.99
CA SER A 423 7.51 -28.70 -4.07
C SER A 423 7.87 -28.13 -2.70
N PHE A 424 7.01 -28.33 -1.68
CA PHE A 424 7.32 -27.88 -0.32
C PHE A 424 8.54 -28.60 0.25
N LEU A 425 8.63 -29.93 0.07
CA LEU A 425 9.77 -30.71 0.56
C LEU A 425 11.09 -30.21 -0.07
N LYS A 426 11.10 -29.93 -1.38
CA LYS A 426 12.25 -29.34 -2.06
C LYS A 426 12.64 -27.96 -1.50
N THR A 427 11.66 -27.09 -1.22
CA THR A 427 11.91 -25.78 -0.61
C THR A 427 12.50 -25.91 0.80
N LEU A 428 11.96 -26.84 1.60
CA LEU A 428 12.46 -27.12 2.94
C LEU A 428 13.90 -27.64 2.90
N ASP A 429 14.21 -28.59 2.02
CA ASP A 429 15.57 -29.10 1.84
C ASP A 429 16.54 -27.98 1.44
N HIS A 430 16.13 -27.12 0.51
CA HIS A 430 16.95 -25.97 0.08
C HIS A 430 17.20 -24.96 1.21
N ALA A 431 16.21 -24.71 2.08
CA ALA A 431 16.37 -23.81 3.23
C ALA A 431 17.39 -24.35 4.26
N HIS A 432 17.47 -25.68 4.42
CA HIS A 432 18.35 -26.35 5.39
C HIS A 432 19.77 -26.64 4.88
N PHE A 433 19.90 -26.95 3.58
CA PHE A 433 21.13 -27.40 2.95
C PHE A 433 21.42 -26.60 1.68
N GLN A 434 22.35 -25.63 1.76
CA GLN A 434 22.86 -24.89 0.59
C GLN A 434 23.63 -25.79 -0.41
N THR A 435 23.92 -27.04 -0.05
CA THR A 435 24.55 -28.03 -0.92
C THR A 435 23.50 -29.01 -1.41
N SER A 436 23.39 -29.12 -2.74
CA SER A 436 22.69 -30.16 -3.49
C SER A 436 23.30 -31.55 -3.26
N SER A 437 23.30 -32.01 -2.02
CA SER A 437 23.52 -33.41 -1.65
C SER A 437 22.16 -33.97 -1.27
N VAL A 438 21.45 -34.46 -2.29
CA VAL A 438 20.28 -35.32 -2.13
C VAL A 438 20.74 -36.52 -1.31
N HIS A 439 20.54 -36.49 0.00
CA HIS A 439 20.67 -37.68 0.84
C HIS A 439 19.28 -38.20 1.20
N VAL A 440 18.82 -39.08 0.30
CA VAL A 440 18.24 -40.40 0.59
C VAL A 440 17.02 -40.40 1.51
N GLY A 441 15.83 -40.41 0.88
CA GLY A 441 14.56 -40.70 1.56
C GLY A 441 13.30 -40.21 0.85
N LEU A 442 13.39 -39.46 -0.25
CA LEU A 442 12.22 -39.12 -1.07
C LEU A 442 11.76 -40.38 -1.80
N GLN A 443 10.77 -41.06 -1.22
CA GLN A 443 10.15 -42.28 -1.75
C GLN A 443 9.76 -42.10 -3.23
N ASP A 444 10.05 -43.12 -4.04
CA ASP A 444 9.58 -43.29 -5.43
C ASP A 444 8.04 -43.27 -5.61
N ASP A 445 7.28 -43.05 -4.52
CA ASP A 445 5.81 -43.05 -4.47
C ASP A 445 5.16 -41.65 -4.41
N ILE A 446 5.93 -40.54 -4.43
CA ILE A 446 5.34 -39.19 -4.29
C ILE A 446 4.73 -38.73 -5.62
N GLN A 447 3.41 -38.93 -5.77
CA GLN A 447 2.69 -38.58 -6.99
C GLN A 447 2.25 -37.10 -7.08
N ILE A 448 2.25 -36.34 -5.98
CA ILE A 448 1.69 -34.97 -5.92
C ILE A 448 2.82 -33.92 -5.96
N LEU A 449 2.95 -33.27 -7.12
CA LEU A 449 3.89 -32.18 -7.35
C LEU A 449 3.53 -30.93 -6.53
N GLY A 450 2.25 -30.59 -6.49
CA GLY A 450 1.75 -29.39 -5.84
C GLY A 450 0.24 -29.39 -5.70
N ALA A 451 -0.32 -28.25 -5.29
CA ALA A 451 -1.76 -28.06 -5.19
C ALA A 451 -2.17 -26.84 -6.02
N ASN A 452 -3.22 -26.99 -6.82
CA ASN A 452 -3.88 -25.91 -7.55
C ASN A 452 -5.12 -25.47 -6.75
N MET A 453 -5.28 -24.18 -6.50
CA MET A 453 -6.46 -23.62 -5.85
C MET A 453 -7.21 -22.76 -6.86
N SER A 454 -8.45 -23.12 -7.20
CA SER A 454 -9.24 -22.23 -8.06
C SER A 454 -9.58 -20.95 -7.31
N ALA A 455 -9.62 -19.81 -8.00
CA ALA A 455 -9.79 -18.47 -7.41
C ALA A 455 -11.05 -18.29 -6.52
N LEU A 456 -12.06 -19.14 -6.68
CA LEU A 456 -13.28 -19.21 -5.85
C LEU A 456 -13.51 -20.60 -5.25
N GLY A 457 -12.51 -21.48 -5.35
CA GLY A 457 -12.60 -22.86 -4.88
C GLY A 457 -12.33 -22.95 -3.40
N LEU A 458 -13.34 -23.37 -2.66
CA LEU A 458 -13.18 -24.00 -1.35
C LEU A 458 -12.64 -25.43 -1.50
N SER A 459 -11.81 -25.73 -2.51
CA SER A 459 -11.12 -27.02 -2.68
C SER A 459 -9.81 -26.86 -3.47
N GLN A 460 -8.71 -27.45 -3.00
CA GLN A 460 -7.41 -27.53 -3.64
C GLN A 460 -7.40 -28.82 -4.45
N LYS A 461 -6.96 -28.75 -5.70
CA LYS A 461 -6.83 -29.91 -6.58
C LYS A 461 -5.36 -30.29 -6.67
N PRO A 462 -4.98 -31.55 -6.40
CA PRO A 462 -3.60 -31.98 -6.54
C PRO A 462 -3.13 -31.88 -8.00
N ILE A 463 -1.89 -31.44 -8.18
CA ILE A 463 -1.18 -31.50 -9.45
C ILE A 463 -0.28 -32.74 -9.39
N TYR A 464 -0.50 -33.70 -10.28
CA TYR A 464 0.27 -34.93 -10.32
C TYR A 464 1.47 -34.82 -11.27
N VAL A 465 2.53 -35.56 -10.97
CA VAL A 465 3.82 -35.52 -11.72
C VAL A 465 3.70 -36.08 -13.15
N GLN A 466 2.70 -36.91 -13.45
CA GLN A 466 2.42 -37.43 -14.80
C GLN A 466 0.91 -37.57 -15.04
N GLY A 467 0.44 -37.16 -16.23
CA GLY A 467 -0.92 -37.43 -16.68
C GLY A 467 -1.14 -38.91 -16.95
N ALA A 468 -1.51 -39.67 -15.93
CA ALA A 468 -2.01 -41.04 -16.08
C ALA A 468 -3.24 -41.20 -15.19
N VAL A 469 -4.40 -41.17 -15.84
CA VAL A 469 -5.68 -41.59 -15.26
C VAL A 469 -5.56 -43.07 -14.89
N GLN A 470 -5.79 -43.42 -13.62
CA GLN A 470 -6.40 -44.70 -13.27
C GLN A 470 -7.17 -44.59 -11.97
N PHE A 471 -8.50 -44.66 -12.09
CA PHE A 471 -9.47 -44.83 -11.01
C PHE A 471 -9.30 -46.21 -10.36
N PHE A 472 -9.35 -46.28 -9.03
CA PHE A 472 -10.14 -47.28 -8.29
C PHE A 472 -10.63 -46.72 -6.93
N PRO A 473 -11.81 -47.14 -6.43
CA PRO A 473 -12.57 -46.46 -5.38
C PRO A 473 -12.38 -47.11 -4.00
N ILE A 474 -12.00 -46.33 -2.99
CA ILE A 474 -12.25 -46.63 -1.57
C ILE A 474 -12.59 -45.32 -0.86
N LEU A 475 -13.70 -45.32 -0.12
CA LEU A 475 -14.26 -44.17 0.59
C LEU A 475 -13.29 -43.56 1.62
N HIS A 476 -13.33 -42.23 1.70
CA HIS A 476 -12.75 -41.34 2.73
C HIS A 476 -11.22 -41.28 2.87
N LEU A 477 -10.55 -40.68 1.88
CA LEU A 477 -9.29 -39.95 2.07
C LEU A 477 -9.32 -38.71 1.16
N ARG A 478 -9.47 -37.52 1.77
CA ARG A 478 -9.43 -36.22 1.08
C ARG A 478 -8.04 -35.60 1.33
N TYR A 479 -7.28 -35.41 0.25
CA TYR A 479 -5.94 -34.83 0.25
C TYR A 479 -6.03 -33.39 -0.25
N PHE A 480 -5.40 -32.45 0.44
CA PHE A 480 -5.71 -31.02 0.33
C PHE A 480 -7.22 -30.82 0.12
N TYR A 481 -8.01 -31.17 1.13
CA TYR A 481 -9.15 -30.44 1.71
C TYR A 481 -9.83 -31.30 2.78
N ASN A 482 -10.49 -30.63 3.74
CA ASN A 482 -11.58 -31.10 4.61
C ASN A 482 -11.68 -32.61 4.83
N VAL A 483 -11.43 -33.13 6.03
CA VAL A 483 -12.32 -34.23 6.47
C VAL A 483 -13.73 -33.64 6.56
#